data_AF-A0A5N5RIJ4-F1
#
_entry.id   AF-A0A5N5RIJ4-F1
#
_cell.length_a   1.000
_cell.length_b   1.000
_cell.length_c   1.000
_cell.angle_alpha   90.00
_cell.angle_beta   90.00
_cell.angle_gamma   90.00
#
_symmetry.space_group_name_H-M   'P 1'
#
loop_
_entity.id
_entity.type
_entity.pdbx_description
1 polymer ?
#
loop_
_entity_poly.entity_id
_entity_poly.type
_entity_poly.pdbx_seq_one_letter_code
_entity_poly.pdbx_strand_id
1 'polypeptide(L)'
;MNREEINKLFGVTDEQLDHMAAEYESGKWEGGVGPIVPGRPRIYDEELETISFRLPKSRVNAIDARAKRNGETRSQFLRQAVDDALLANA
;
A
#
# COMPACT_ATOMS: atom_id res chain seq x y z
N MET A 1 -1.44 11.09 -26.04
CA MET A 1 -0.51 10.15 -26.67
C MET A 1 -1.31 9.15 -27.47
N ASN A 2 -0.90 8.89 -28.71
CA ASN A 2 -1.46 7.80 -29.52
C ASN A 2 -0.77 6.46 -29.17
N ARG A 3 -1.29 5.36 -29.71
CA ARG A 3 -0.79 4.00 -29.45
C ARG A 3 0.70 3.85 -29.78
N GLU A 4 1.14 4.38 -30.92
CA GLU A 4 2.54 4.29 -31.35
C GLU A 4 3.49 5.04 -30.40
N GLU A 5 3.07 6.21 -29.92
CA GLU A 5 3.82 7.00 -28.93
C GLU A 5 3.94 6.27 -27.58
N ILE A 6 2.89 5.56 -27.16
CA ILE A 6 2.90 4.72 -25.94
C ILE A 6 3.88 3.56 -26.12
N ASN A 7 3.75 2.81 -27.21
CA ASN A 7 4.61 1.66 -27.51
C ASN A 7 6.09 2.06 -27.55
N LYS A 8 6.40 3.18 -28.21
CA LYS A 8 7.77 3.73 -28.26
C LYS A 8 8.29 4.15 -26.88
N LEU A 9 7.44 4.73 -26.03
CA LEU A 9 7.84 5.12 -24.66
C LEU A 9 8.23 3.89 -23.82
N PHE A 10 7.52 2.79 -23.96
CA PHE A 10 7.75 1.55 -23.21
C PHE A 10 8.71 0.57 -23.92
N GLY A 11 9.18 0.90 -25.12
CA GLY A 11 10.12 0.07 -25.87
C GLY A 11 9.53 -1.25 -26.35
N VAL A 12 8.23 -1.28 -26.64
CA VAL A 12 7.48 -2.47 -27.09
C VAL A 12 6.84 -2.25 -28.46
N THR A 13 6.50 -3.33 -29.16
CA THR A 13 5.65 -3.29 -30.38
C THR A 13 4.30 -3.92 -30.11
N ASP A 14 3.33 -3.65 -31.00
CA ASP A 14 1.99 -4.26 -30.91
C ASP A 14 2.09 -5.79 -31.01
N GLU A 15 2.92 -6.32 -31.90
CA GLU A 15 3.11 -7.77 -32.07
C GLU A 15 3.69 -8.44 -30.82
N GLN A 16 4.58 -7.73 -30.09
CA GLN A 16 5.10 -8.24 -28.82
C GLN A 16 4.00 -8.32 -27.76
N LEU A 17 3.14 -7.29 -27.70
CA LEU A 17 2.01 -7.27 -26.77
C LEU A 17 1.00 -8.38 -27.11
N ASP A 18 0.69 -8.57 -28.39
CA ASP A 18 -0.22 -9.62 -28.85
C ASP A 18 0.32 -11.02 -28.53
N HIS A 19 1.63 -11.25 -28.73
CA HIS A 19 2.26 -12.52 -28.36
C HIS A 19 2.20 -12.77 -26.85
N MET A 20 2.46 -11.74 -26.04
CA MET A 20 2.36 -11.85 -24.58
C MET A 20 0.92 -12.12 -24.14
N ALA A 21 -0.06 -11.49 -24.76
CA ALA A 21 -1.48 -11.68 -24.44
C ALA A 21 -1.97 -13.08 -24.81
N ALA A 22 -1.52 -13.63 -25.93
CA ALA A 22 -1.97 -14.92 -26.46
C ALA A 22 -1.82 -16.09 -25.46
N GLU A 23 -0.78 -16.09 -24.62
CA GLU A 23 -0.59 -17.12 -23.59
C GLU A 23 -1.67 -17.07 -22.50
N TYR A 24 -2.04 -15.86 -22.07
CA TYR A 24 -3.11 -15.65 -21.09
C TYR A 24 -4.49 -15.95 -21.69
N GLU A 25 -4.75 -15.48 -22.91
CA GLU A 25 -6.05 -15.65 -23.60
C GLU A 25 -6.32 -17.11 -23.98
N SER A 26 -5.27 -17.87 -24.33
CA SER A 26 -5.39 -19.30 -24.61
C SER A 26 -5.39 -20.18 -23.36
N GLY A 27 -5.18 -19.60 -22.18
CA GLY A 27 -5.06 -20.33 -20.91
C GLY A 27 -3.83 -21.25 -20.85
N LYS A 28 -2.83 -21.02 -21.69
CA LYS A 28 -1.59 -21.82 -21.79
C LYS A 28 -0.42 -21.22 -21.03
N TRP A 29 -0.64 -20.14 -20.29
CA TRP A 29 0.40 -19.50 -19.50
C TRP A 29 0.83 -20.39 -18.34
N GLU A 30 2.12 -20.77 -18.31
CA GLU A 30 2.70 -21.72 -17.33
C GLU A 30 3.52 -21.04 -16.21
N GLY A 31 3.25 -19.77 -15.92
CA GLY A 31 3.96 -19.05 -14.85
C GLY A 31 3.43 -19.36 -13.45
N GLY A 32 4.26 -19.09 -12.43
CA GLY A 32 3.84 -19.17 -11.03
C GLY A 32 3.16 -17.88 -10.59
N VAL A 33 1.95 -17.97 -10.05
CA VAL A 33 1.41 -16.89 -9.21
C VAL A 33 2.10 -16.97 -7.84
N GLY A 34 2.49 -15.83 -7.29
CA GLY A 34 2.93 -15.77 -5.90
C GLY A 34 1.85 -16.30 -4.96
N PRO A 35 2.17 -16.59 -3.69
CA PRO A 35 1.18 -17.06 -2.74
C PRO A 35 0.01 -16.08 -2.66
N ILE A 36 -1.22 -16.60 -2.76
CA ILE A 36 -2.44 -15.83 -2.48
C ILE A 36 -2.39 -15.49 -0.99
N VAL A 37 -2.05 -14.25 -0.68
CA VAL A 37 -2.06 -13.74 0.69
C VAL A 37 -3.39 -13.03 0.95
N PRO A 38 -4.13 -13.39 2.01
CA PRO A 38 -5.30 -12.61 2.40
C PRO A 38 -4.86 -11.17 2.67
N GLY A 39 -5.69 -10.22 2.24
CA GLY A 39 -5.49 -8.82 2.57
C GLY A 39 -5.38 -8.61 4.07
N ARG A 40 -4.74 -7.52 4.50
CA ARG A 40 -4.66 -7.17 5.92
C ARG A 40 -6.08 -7.07 6.49
N PRO A 41 -6.41 -7.75 7.61
CA PRO A 41 -7.71 -7.65 8.24
C PRO A 41 -8.11 -6.20 8.49
N ARG A 42 -9.41 -5.92 8.38
CA ARG A 42 -9.98 -4.63 8.79
C ARG A 42 -9.70 -4.40 10.27
N ILE A 43 -9.27 -3.19 10.62
CA ILE A 43 -8.93 -2.81 12.00
C ILE A 43 -10.19 -2.35 12.75
N TYR A 44 -11.19 -1.81 12.04
CA TYR A 44 -12.44 -1.29 12.58
C TYR A 44 -13.62 -1.72 11.70
N ASP A 45 -14.82 -1.73 12.28
CA ASP A 45 -16.08 -2.07 11.62
C ASP A 45 -16.74 -0.87 10.91
N GLU A 46 -16.05 0.27 10.85
CA GLU A 46 -16.49 1.51 10.21
C GLU A 46 -15.54 1.96 9.07
N GLU A 47 -15.97 2.96 8.31
CA GLU A 47 -15.14 3.58 7.27
C GLU A 47 -13.98 4.37 7.88
N LEU A 48 -12.80 4.28 7.27
CA LEU A 48 -11.59 4.94 7.75
C LEU A 48 -11.23 6.12 6.84
N GLU A 49 -11.06 7.29 7.44
CA GLU A 49 -10.57 8.49 6.78
C GLU A 49 -9.08 8.72 7.06
N THR A 50 -8.34 9.21 6.06
CA THR A 50 -6.90 9.49 6.21
C THR A 50 -6.65 10.96 6.55
N ILE A 51 -6.06 11.20 7.72
CA ILE A 51 -5.57 12.52 8.12
C ILE A 51 -4.05 12.58 7.91
N SER A 52 -3.56 13.60 7.20
CA SER A 52 -2.13 13.80 6.95
C SER A 52 -1.65 15.16 7.47
N PHE A 53 -0.55 15.16 8.21
CA PHE A 53 0.13 16.37 8.67
C PHE A 53 1.62 16.12 8.82
N ARG A 54 2.42 17.20 8.77
CA ARG A 54 3.88 17.12 8.88
C ARG A 54 4.32 17.32 10.32
N LEU A 55 5.28 16.50 10.74
CA LEU A 55 5.97 16.64 12.01
C LEU A 55 7.47 16.88 11.79
N PRO A 56 8.16 17.56 12.71
CA PRO A 56 9.61 17.61 12.71
C PRO A 56 10.21 16.20 12.70
N LYS A 57 11.29 15.99 11.94
CA LYS A 57 11.97 14.67 11.85
C LYS A 57 12.32 14.10 13.22
N SER A 58 12.74 14.95 14.16
CA SER A 58 13.04 14.54 15.53
C SER A 58 11.84 13.93 16.25
N ARG A 59 10.62 14.44 16.00
CA ARG A 59 9.37 13.89 16.56
C ARG A 59 8.99 12.57 15.91
N VAL A 60 9.13 12.45 14.60
CA VAL A 60 8.91 11.17 13.89
C VAL A 60 9.85 10.09 14.44
N ASN A 61 11.14 10.41 14.61
CA ASN A 61 12.10 9.48 15.19
C ASN A 61 11.74 9.09 16.64
N ALA A 62 11.26 10.03 17.45
CA ALA A 62 10.83 9.75 18.82
C ALA A 62 9.60 8.83 18.88
N ILE A 63 8.64 9.03 17.97
CA ILE A 63 7.47 8.16 17.80
C ILE A 63 7.92 6.75 17.44
N ASP A 64 8.78 6.61 16.42
CA ASP A 64 9.27 5.30 15.97
C ASP A 64 10.04 4.56 17.07
N ALA A 65 10.87 5.28 17.81
CA ALA A 65 11.61 4.71 18.93
C ALA A 65 10.68 4.24 20.06
N ARG A 66 9.64 5.00 20.39
CA ARG A 66 8.65 4.62 21.41
C ARG A 66 7.86 3.40 20.95
N ALA A 67 7.37 3.42 19.72
CA ALA A 67 6.59 2.32 19.16
C ALA A 67 7.40 1.02 19.15
N LYS A 68 8.66 1.08 18.68
CA LYS A 68 9.57 -0.07 18.71
C LYS A 68 9.82 -0.61 20.13
N ARG A 69 10.01 0.27 21.12
CA ARG A 69 10.22 -0.16 22.53
C ARG A 69 9.01 -0.90 23.11
N ASN A 70 7.80 -0.60 22.64
CA ASN A 70 6.56 -1.19 23.14
C ASN A 70 6.10 -2.39 22.28
N GLY A 71 6.82 -2.74 21.21
CA GLY A 71 6.38 -3.78 20.27
C GLY A 71 5.15 -3.39 19.44
N GLU A 72 4.87 -2.10 19.31
CA GLU A 72 3.73 -1.57 18.55
C GLU A 72 4.19 -0.93 17.22
N THR A 73 3.25 -0.82 16.28
CA THR A 73 3.43 -0.06 15.05
C THR A 73 3.25 1.44 15.28
N ARG A 74 3.82 2.27 14.39
CA ARG A 74 3.61 3.73 14.41
C ARG A 74 2.12 4.10 14.45
N SER A 75 1.29 3.43 13.66
CA SER A 75 -0.15 3.72 13.59
C SER A 75 -0.89 3.30 14.88
N GLN A 76 -0.44 2.25 15.58
CA GLN A 76 -1.00 1.91 16.90
C GLN A 76 -0.70 3.00 17.92
N PHE A 77 0.56 3.45 18.00
CA PHE A 77 0.95 4.56 18.88
C PHE A 77 0.12 5.83 18.59
N LEU A 78 -0.02 6.19 17.32
CA LEU A 78 -0.76 7.40 16.94
C LEU A 78 -2.26 7.30 17.25
N ARG A 79 -2.87 6.13 17.04
CA ARG A 79 -4.28 5.89 17.42
C ARG A 79 -4.47 6.01 18.93
N GLN A 80 -3.60 5.36 19.72
CA GLN A 80 -3.65 5.47 21.17
C GLN A 80 -3.53 6.92 21.64
N ALA A 81 -2.62 7.71 21.05
CA ALA A 81 -2.46 9.12 21.41
C ALA A 81 -3.70 9.96 21.08
N VAL A 82 -4.42 9.63 20.00
CA VAL A 82 -5.70 10.26 19.66
C VAL A 82 -6.78 9.84 20.66
N ASP A 83 -6.92 8.53 20.92
CA ASP A 83 -7.90 7.99 21.87
C ASP A 83 -7.69 8.58 23.27
N ASP A 84 -6.44 8.61 23.76
CA ASP A 84 -6.08 9.22 25.05
C ASP A 84 -6.50 10.70 25.10
N ALA A 85 -6.26 11.47 24.03
CA ALA A 85 -6.60 12.88 23.98
C ALA A 85 -8.11 13.15 23.89
N LEU A 86 -8.87 12.29 23.21
CA LEU A 86 -10.32 12.41 23.08
C LEU A 86 -11.05 11.92 24.34
N LEU A 87 -10.60 10.82 24.93
CA LEU A 87 -11.21 10.22 26.12
C LEU A 87 -10.84 10.92 27.43
N ALA A 88 -9.66 11.54 27.51
CA ALA A 88 -9.27 12.31 28.70
C ALA A 88 -10.06 13.62 28.87
N ASN A 89 -10.80 14.05 27.85
CA ASN A 89 -11.63 15.26 27.86
C ASN A 89 -13.14 14.95 27.77
N ALA A 90 -13.52 13.68 27.97
CA ALA A 90 -14.90 13.20 27.99
C ALA A 90 -15.48 13.13 29.41
#